data_AF-A0A1G7YG84-F1
#
_entry.id   AF-A0A1G7YG84-F1
#
_cell.length_a   1.000
_cell.length_b   1.000
_cell.length_c   1.000
_cell.angle_alpha   90.00
_cell.angle_beta   90.00
_cell.angle_gamma   90.00
#
_symmetry.space_group_name_H-M   'P 1'
#
loop_
_entity.id
_entity.type
_entity.pdbx_description
1 polymer ?
#
loop_
_entity_poly.entity_id
_entity_poly.type
_entity_poly.pdbx_seq_one_letter_code
_entity_poly.pdbx_strand_id
1 'polypeptide(L)'
;MHNLTTAHPIKLTKHQRAWVKVPADRQAAALKALADHESGAKPAGSYDNASRWWPDEEFECCAMIRSPSRAWPFSKLKHCLSLAHKEALHGADHEDVLALRRVLNERAEATDAGLPLVKRESQAWLETLEGSLLREAAVASAGASLPAREHARL
;
A
#
# COMPACT_ATOMS: atom_id res chain seq x y z
N MET A 1 13.67 -8.31 39.86
CA MET A 1 13.81 -9.30 38.78
C MET A 1 12.96 -8.83 37.61
N HIS A 2 13.58 -8.18 36.62
CA HIS A 2 12.88 -7.70 35.44
C HIS A 2 12.94 -8.80 34.37
N ASN A 3 11.78 -9.36 34.03
CA ASN A 3 11.65 -10.30 32.93
C ASN A 3 12.02 -9.57 31.63
N LEU A 4 13.20 -9.88 31.10
CA LEU A 4 13.55 -9.59 29.72
C LEU A 4 12.70 -10.52 28.85
N THR A 5 11.56 -10.01 28.37
CA THR A 5 10.78 -10.70 27.34
C THR A 5 11.66 -10.85 26.11
N THR A 6 12.22 -12.04 25.92
CA THR A 6 12.98 -12.41 24.73
C THR A 6 12.05 -12.32 23.53
N ALA A 7 12.07 -11.20 22.81
CA ALA A 7 11.30 -11.01 21.59
C ALA A 7 11.73 -12.08 20.58
N HIS A 8 10.88 -13.08 20.35
CA HIS A 8 11.09 -14.03 19.27
C HIS A 8 11.09 -13.28 17.94
N PRO A 9 12.08 -13.50 17.06
CA PRO A 9 12.09 -12.87 15.75
C PRO A 9 10.85 -13.34 14.97
N ILE A 10 10.01 -12.37 14.57
CA ILE A 10 8.81 -12.63 13.78
C ILE A 10 9.27 -13.01 12.38
N LYS A 11 9.15 -14.30 12.04
CA LYS A 11 9.45 -14.78 10.68
C LYS A 11 8.44 -14.18 9.70
N LEU A 12 8.92 -13.35 8.78
CA LEU A 12 8.09 -12.77 7.73
C LEU A 12 7.65 -13.80 6.68
N THR A 13 6.42 -13.66 6.21
CA THR A 13 5.88 -14.46 5.09
C THR A 13 6.60 -14.12 3.77
N LYS A 14 6.31 -14.89 2.71
CA LYS A 14 6.83 -14.59 1.36
C LYS A 14 6.32 -13.23 0.86
N HIS A 15 5.03 -12.93 1.07
CA HIS A 15 4.44 -11.68 0.60
C HIS A 15 4.97 -10.48 1.38
N GLN A 16 5.09 -10.58 2.70
CA GLN A 16 5.68 -9.53 3.55
C GLN A 16 7.12 -9.23 3.13
N ARG A 17 7.95 -10.26 2.89
CA ARG A 17 9.33 -10.09 2.39
C ARG A 17 9.43 -9.47 1.01
N ALA A 18 8.40 -9.63 0.17
CA ALA A 18 8.37 -8.97 -1.14
C ALA A 18 7.97 -7.49 -0.98
N TRP A 19 6.93 -7.22 -0.19
CA TRP A 19 6.43 -5.87 0.05
C TRP A 19 7.48 -4.92 0.64
N VAL A 20 8.19 -5.35 1.67
CA VAL A 20 9.23 -4.56 2.34
C VAL A 20 10.43 -4.21 1.45
N LYS A 21 10.58 -4.87 0.29
CA LYS A 21 11.60 -4.51 -0.71
C LYS A 21 11.15 -3.38 -1.64
N VAL A 22 9.85 -3.09 -1.69
CA VAL A 22 9.30 -1.97 -2.46
C VAL A 22 9.84 -0.66 -1.85
N PRO A 23 10.33 0.29 -2.64
CA PRO A 23 10.75 1.60 -2.14
C PRO A 23 9.67 2.33 -1.33
N ALA A 24 10.06 3.05 -0.28
CA ALA A 24 9.12 3.66 0.68
C ALA A 24 8.13 4.66 0.04
N ASP A 25 8.57 5.40 -0.98
CA ASP A 25 7.73 6.31 -1.78
C ASP A 25 6.63 5.54 -2.53
N ARG A 26 6.98 4.41 -3.15
CA ARG A 26 6.04 3.53 -3.85
C ARG A 26 5.08 2.83 -2.88
N GLN A 27 5.58 2.43 -1.71
CA GLN A 27 4.73 1.90 -0.65
C GLN A 27 3.69 2.94 -0.18
N ALA A 28 4.12 4.19 0.02
CA ALA A 28 3.23 5.27 0.42
C ALA A 28 2.17 5.58 -0.65
N ALA A 29 2.55 5.57 -1.94
CA ALA A 29 1.61 5.74 -3.05
C ALA A 29 0.57 4.61 -3.09
N ALA A 30 1.01 3.36 -3.01
CA ALA A 30 0.12 2.19 -2.99
C ALA A 30 -0.84 2.20 -1.79
N LEU A 31 -0.36 2.59 -0.60
CA LEU A 31 -1.19 2.75 0.59
C LEU A 31 -2.30 3.79 0.39
N LYS A 32 -1.96 4.96 -0.17
CA LYS A 32 -2.94 6.02 -0.44
C LYS A 32 -3.98 5.57 -1.48
N ALA A 33 -3.54 4.98 -2.57
CA ALA A 33 -4.43 4.48 -3.63
C ALA A 33 -5.43 3.45 -3.09
N LEU A 34 -4.92 2.48 -2.33
CA LEU A 34 -5.76 1.41 -1.77
C LEU A 34 -6.71 1.93 -0.70
N ALA A 35 -6.25 2.79 0.21
CA ALA A 35 -7.09 3.40 1.24
C ALA A 35 -8.21 4.25 0.63
N ASP A 36 -7.89 5.08 -0.37
CA ASP A 36 -8.86 5.94 -1.04
C ASP A 36 -9.91 5.09 -1.77
N HIS A 37 -9.49 4.04 -2.48
CA HIS A 37 -10.41 3.09 -3.12
C HIS A 37 -11.36 2.42 -2.12
N GLU A 38 -10.84 1.91 -1.00
CA GLU A 38 -11.64 1.24 0.02
C GLU A 38 -12.56 2.17 0.80
N SER A 39 -12.18 3.44 0.95
CA SER A 39 -13.02 4.43 1.62
C SER A 39 -14.32 4.69 0.87
N GLY A 40 -14.33 4.49 -0.45
CA GLY A 40 -15.45 4.85 -1.31
C GLY A 40 -15.80 6.33 -1.29
N ALA A 41 -14.87 7.20 -0.84
CA ALA A 41 -15.10 8.62 -0.75
C ALA A 41 -15.44 9.20 -2.13
N LYS A 42 -16.42 10.10 -2.15
CA LYS A 42 -16.85 10.76 -3.38
C LYS A 42 -15.65 11.55 -3.96
N PRO A 43 -15.27 11.31 -5.23
CA PRO A 43 -14.16 12.03 -5.86
C PRO A 43 -14.49 13.51 -6.08
N ALA A 44 -13.44 14.33 -6.17
CA ALA A 44 -13.53 15.75 -6.50
C ALA A 44 -14.11 15.92 -7.91
N GLY A 45 -15.03 16.87 -8.06
CA GLY A 45 -15.79 17.06 -9.28
C GLY A 45 -17.10 17.80 -9.07
N SER A 46 -17.73 18.17 -10.18
CA SER A 46 -18.93 19.00 -10.20
C SER A 46 -20.04 18.41 -11.07
N TYR A 47 -21.27 18.84 -10.83
CA TYR A 47 -22.41 18.53 -11.70
C TYR A 47 -22.69 19.72 -12.60
N ASP A 48 -22.99 19.45 -13.87
CA ASP A 48 -23.52 20.47 -14.76
C ASP A 48 -25.05 20.65 -14.61
N ASN A 49 -25.61 21.61 -15.33
CA ASN A 49 -27.06 21.90 -15.31
C ASN A 49 -27.95 20.73 -15.78
N ALA A 50 -27.36 19.70 -16.41
CA ALA A 50 -28.06 18.50 -16.83
C ALA A 50 -27.81 17.31 -15.87
N SER A 51 -27.30 17.58 -14.67
CA SER A 51 -26.98 16.60 -13.62
C SER A 51 -25.97 15.55 -14.05
N ARG A 52 -25.10 15.86 -15.02
CA ARG A 52 -23.96 15.00 -15.40
C ARG A 52 -22.77 15.35 -14.53
N TRP A 53 -22.12 14.34 -13.97
CA TRP A 53 -20.95 14.53 -13.12
C TRP A 53 -19.66 14.55 -13.92
N TRP A 54 -18.79 15.53 -13.64
CA TRP A 54 -17.48 15.71 -14.26
C TRP A 54 -16.40 15.78 -13.18
N PRO A 55 -15.27 15.07 -13.36
CA PRO A 55 -14.15 15.15 -12.42
C PRO A 55 -13.41 16.49 -12.53
N ASP A 56 -12.81 16.93 -11.43
CA ASP A 56 -11.94 18.12 -11.45
C ASP A 56 -10.59 17.81 -12.11
N GLU A 57 -10.11 16.58 -11.99
CA GLU A 57 -8.85 16.09 -12.59
C GLU A 57 -9.10 14.84 -13.44
N GLU A 58 -8.43 14.76 -14.59
CA GLU A 58 -8.49 13.60 -15.49
C GLU A 58 -7.09 13.06 -15.76
N PHE A 59 -6.99 11.72 -15.82
CA PHE A 59 -5.77 10.99 -16.13
C PHE A 59 -5.97 10.16 -17.41
N GLU A 60 -4.91 9.52 -17.90
CA GLU A 60 -4.96 8.68 -19.11
C GLU A 60 -6.03 7.58 -19.02
N CYS A 61 -6.23 6.99 -17.84
CA CYS A 61 -7.27 5.99 -17.61
C CYS A 61 -8.70 6.51 -17.86
N CYS A 62 -8.93 7.82 -17.76
CA CYS A 62 -10.22 8.46 -18.05
C CYS A 62 -10.53 8.52 -19.55
N ALA A 63 -9.53 8.50 -20.42
CA ALA A 63 -9.70 8.71 -21.86
C ALA A 63 -10.53 7.59 -22.53
N MET A 64 -10.47 6.38 -21.98
CA MET A 64 -11.25 5.23 -22.47
C MET A 64 -12.68 5.18 -21.91
N ILE A 65 -13.02 6.06 -20.96
CA ILE A 65 -14.31 6.06 -20.30
C ILE A 65 -15.28 6.93 -21.08
N ARG A 66 -16.49 6.40 -21.32
CA ARG A 66 -17.59 7.13 -21.94
C ARG A 66 -17.79 8.49 -21.25
N SER A 67 -17.79 9.56 -22.02
CA SER A 67 -18.14 10.89 -21.51
C SER A 67 -19.56 10.94 -20.93
N PRO A 68 -19.78 11.67 -19.82
CA PRO A 68 -21.09 11.81 -19.22
C PRO A 68 -22.12 12.33 -20.22
N SER A 69 -23.28 11.68 -20.25
CA SER A 69 -24.41 12.04 -21.14
C SER A 69 -25.73 11.92 -20.40
N ARG A 70 -26.84 12.38 -20.99
CA ARG A 70 -28.17 12.27 -20.35
C ARG A 70 -28.55 10.82 -19.99
N ALA A 71 -28.16 9.86 -20.83
CA ALA A 71 -28.39 8.44 -20.57
C ALA A 71 -27.35 7.83 -19.62
N TRP A 72 -26.18 8.46 -19.48
CA TRP A 72 -25.05 7.95 -18.68
C TRP A 72 -24.41 9.07 -17.86
N PRO A 73 -25.12 9.69 -16.90
CA PRO A 73 -24.66 10.90 -16.23
C PRO A 73 -23.50 10.67 -15.25
N PHE A 74 -23.25 9.42 -14.86
CA PHE A 74 -22.28 9.04 -13.83
C PHE A 74 -21.16 8.13 -14.36
N SER A 75 -20.94 8.08 -15.67
CA SER A 75 -19.92 7.20 -16.27
C SER A 75 -18.52 7.49 -15.72
N LYS A 76 -18.11 8.77 -15.70
CA LYS A 76 -16.83 9.19 -15.11
C LYS A 76 -16.82 9.04 -13.58
N LEU A 77 -17.92 9.36 -12.88
CA LEU A 77 -18.00 9.20 -11.42
C LEU A 77 -17.69 7.76 -10.98
N LYS A 78 -18.30 6.77 -11.64
CA LYS A 78 -18.06 5.35 -11.35
C LYS A 78 -16.60 4.97 -11.60
N HIS A 79 -16.01 5.47 -12.68
CA HIS A 79 -14.60 5.22 -12.97
C HIS A 79 -13.67 5.86 -11.93
N CYS A 80 -13.95 7.10 -11.49
CA CYS A 80 -13.13 7.78 -10.49
C CYS A 80 -13.11 7.10 -9.11
N LEU A 81 -14.05 6.18 -8.85
CA LEU A 81 -14.08 5.32 -7.66
C LEU A 81 -13.31 3.99 -7.85
N SER A 82 -12.94 3.65 -9.08
CA SER A 82 -12.20 2.42 -9.39
C SER A 82 -10.76 2.47 -8.88
N LEU A 83 -10.21 1.30 -8.55
CA LEU A 83 -8.82 1.18 -8.11
C LEU A 83 -7.84 1.75 -9.12
N ALA A 84 -8.04 1.49 -10.42
CA ALA A 84 -7.19 2.01 -11.50
C ALA A 84 -7.12 3.54 -11.52
N HIS A 85 -8.24 4.23 -11.23
CA HIS A 85 -8.21 5.69 -11.14
C HIS A 85 -7.50 6.17 -9.87
N LYS A 86 -7.67 5.47 -8.75
CA LYS A 86 -6.96 5.79 -7.50
C LYS A 86 -5.45 5.55 -7.63
N GLU A 87 -5.03 4.52 -8.36
CA GLU A 87 -3.63 4.29 -8.72
C GLU A 87 -3.06 5.48 -9.49
N ALA A 88 -3.76 5.94 -10.53
CA ALA A 88 -3.34 7.11 -11.31
C ALA A 88 -3.28 8.39 -10.46
N LEU A 89 -4.28 8.64 -9.62
CA LEU A 89 -4.37 9.81 -8.75
C LEU A 89 -3.20 9.90 -7.76
N HIS A 90 -2.75 8.77 -7.23
CA HIS A 90 -1.68 8.71 -6.23
C HIS A 90 -0.32 8.34 -6.82
N GLY A 91 -0.22 8.18 -8.14
CA GLY A 91 1.02 7.75 -8.83
C GLY A 91 1.49 6.36 -8.39
N ALA A 92 0.56 5.46 -8.04
CA ALA A 92 0.87 4.12 -7.56
C ALA A 92 1.01 3.12 -8.73
N ASP A 93 2.01 2.26 -8.64
CA ASP A 93 2.15 1.12 -9.54
C ASP A 93 1.15 0.01 -9.15
N HIS A 94 0.50 -0.59 -10.16
CA HIS A 94 -0.51 -1.62 -9.95
C HIS A 94 0.04 -2.85 -9.22
N GLU A 95 1.27 -3.28 -9.53
CA GLU A 95 1.88 -4.45 -8.90
C GLU A 95 2.17 -4.22 -7.41
N ASP A 96 2.53 -2.99 -7.04
CA ASP A 96 2.73 -2.62 -5.64
C ASP A 96 1.42 -2.62 -4.85
N VAL A 97 0.34 -2.11 -5.44
CA VAL A 97 -1.00 -2.14 -4.84
C VAL A 97 -1.47 -3.58 -4.64
N LEU A 98 -1.25 -4.47 -5.62
CA LEU A 98 -1.57 -5.88 -5.48
C LEU A 98 -0.69 -6.59 -4.45
N ALA A 99 0.60 -6.26 -4.37
CA ALA A 99 1.50 -6.79 -3.35
C ALA A 99 1.03 -6.38 -1.94
N LEU A 100 0.68 -5.10 -1.75
CA LEU A 100 0.09 -4.60 -0.52
C LEU A 100 -1.21 -5.33 -0.18
N ARG A 101 -2.12 -5.49 -1.14
CA ARG A 101 -3.38 -6.22 -0.94
C ARG A 101 -3.14 -7.64 -0.44
N ARG A 102 -2.17 -8.37 -1.00
CA ARG A 102 -1.81 -9.73 -0.53
C ARG A 102 -1.32 -9.73 0.90
N VAL A 103 -0.45 -8.78 1.26
CA VAL A 103 0.06 -8.65 2.64
C VAL A 103 -1.05 -8.32 3.63
N LEU A 104 -1.99 -7.45 3.25
CA LEU A 104 -3.15 -7.13 4.08
C LEU A 104 -4.11 -8.32 4.20
N ASN A 105 -4.30 -9.09 3.12
CA ASN A 105 -5.16 -10.28 3.14
C ASN A 105 -4.62 -11.37 4.07
N GLU A 106 -3.30 -11.61 4.11
CA GLU A 106 -2.69 -12.55 5.07
C GLU A 106 -3.02 -12.20 6.53
N ARG A 107 -3.28 -10.91 6.81
CA ARG A 107 -3.73 -10.44 8.10
C ARG A 107 -5.26 -10.47 8.24
N ALA A 108 -5.97 -10.17 7.17
CA ALA A 108 -7.43 -10.13 7.13
C ALA A 108 -8.08 -11.53 7.23
N GLU A 109 -7.41 -12.59 6.76
CA GLU A 109 -7.84 -13.98 7.01
C GLU A 109 -7.86 -14.32 8.52
N ALA A 110 -7.22 -13.50 9.37
CA ALA A 110 -7.38 -13.57 10.83
C ALA A 110 -8.55 -12.71 11.38
N THR A 111 -9.21 -11.91 10.54
CA THR A 111 -10.24 -10.92 10.91
C THR A 111 -11.39 -10.92 9.88
N ASP A 112 -12.23 -11.95 9.95
CA ASP A 112 -13.34 -12.29 9.05
C ASP A 112 -14.51 -11.27 9.07
N ALA A 113 -14.40 -10.09 8.41
CA ALA A 113 -15.45 -9.05 8.55
C ALA A 113 -15.79 -8.15 7.35
N GLY A 114 -15.23 -8.33 6.14
CA GLY A 114 -15.61 -7.49 4.99
C GLY A 114 -15.38 -5.97 5.18
N LEU A 115 -14.48 -5.61 6.09
CA LEU A 115 -14.13 -4.23 6.41
C LEU A 115 -12.98 -3.73 5.51
N PRO A 116 -12.81 -2.40 5.35
CA PRO A 116 -11.63 -1.83 4.70
C PRO A 116 -10.36 -2.42 5.28
N LEU A 117 -9.44 -2.87 4.43
CA LEU A 117 -8.22 -3.53 4.86
C LEU A 117 -7.12 -2.54 5.22
N VAL A 118 -7.17 -1.31 4.71
CA VAL A 118 -6.29 -0.22 5.12
C VAL A 118 -6.97 0.60 6.23
N LYS A 119 -6.84 0.13 7.47
CA LYS A 119 -7.18 0.89 8.68
C LYS A 119 -5.94 1.49 9.32
N ARG A 120 -6.11 2.36 10.32
CA ARG A 120 -5.00 2.85 11.17
C ARG A 120 -4.20 1.69 11.79
N GLU A 121 -4.89 0.62 12.18
CA GLU A 121 -4.27 -0.61 12.71
C GLU A 121 -3.42 -1.35 11.67
N SER A 122 -3.79 -1.25 10.38
CA SER A 122 -3.02 -1.80 9.27
C SER A 122 -1.76 -1.00 9.01
N GLN A 123 -1.85 0.33 9.02
CA GLN A 123 -0.70 1.22 8.89
C GLN A 123 0.32 1.02 10.01
N ALA A 124 -0.11 1.07 11.27
CA ALA A 124 0.78 0.88 12.42
C ALA A 124 1.48 -0.49 12.40
N TRP A 125 0.81 -1.52 11.89
CA TRP A 125 1.43 -2.84 11.75
C TRP A 125 2.44 -2.92 10.61
N LEU A 126 2.18 -2.29 9.46
CA LEU A 126 3.17 -2.23 8.38
C LEU A 126 4.47 -1.57 8.87
N GLU A 127 4.37 -0.51 9.67
CA GLU A 127 5.54 0.11 10.34
C GLU A 127 6.26 -0.88 11.27
N THR A 128 5.53 -1.76 11.97
CA THR A 128 6.15 -2.80 12.80
C THR A 128 6.87 -3.88 11.98
N LEU A 129 6.40 -4.19 10.76
CA LEU A 129 7.09 -5.14 9.87
C LEU A 129 8.44 -4.59 9.42
N GLU A 130 8.49 -3.32 9.01
CA GLU A 130 9.73 -2.63 8.68
C GLU A 130 10.71 -2.65 9.86
N GLY A 131 10.22 -2.31 11.06
CA GLY A 131 11.01 -2.35 12.29
C GLY A 131 11.48 -3.75 12.70
N SER A 132 10.80 -4.82 12.26
CA SER A 132 11.20 -6.20 12.56
C SER A 132 12.32 -6.66 11.63
N LEU A 133 12.29 -6.27 10.35
CA LEU A 133 13.38 -6.51 9.41
C LEU A 133 14.67 -5.79 9.75
N LEU A 134 14.58 -4.52 10.16
CA LEU A 134 15.76 -3.77 10.60
C LEU A 134 16.45 -4.48 11.78
N ARG A 135 15.68 -5.12 12.66
CA ARG A 135 16.19 -5.96 13.76
C ARG A 135 16.79 -7.28 13.27
N GLU A 136 16.14 -8.00 12.36
CA GLU A 136 16.71 -9.22 11.76
C GLU A 136 18.02 -8.94 11.03
N ALA A 137 18.09 -7.84 10.26
CA ALA A 137 19.30 -7.40 9.58
C ALA A 137 20.42 -7.04 10.56
N ALA A 138 20.09 -6.33 11.65
CA ALA A 138 21.05 -6.01 12.71
C ALA A 138 21.58 -7.29 13.39
N VAL A 139 20.72 -8.24 13.74
CA VAL A 139 21.12 -9.54 14.34
C VAL A 139 21.97 -10.35 13.36
N ALA A 140 21.62 -10.39 12.07
CA ALA A 140 22.41 -11.06 11.04
C ALA A 140 23.80 -10.43 10.87
N SER A 141 23.89 -9.09 10.92
CA SER A 141 25.17 -8.37 10.85
C SER A 141 26.02 -8.54 12.12
N ALA A 142 25.39 -8.65 13.29
CA ALA A 142 26.08 -8.88 14.56
C ALA A 142 26.64 -10.31 14.69
N GLY A 143 26.02 -11.30 14.01
CA GLY A 143 26.54 -12.67 13.90
C GLY A 143 27.60 -12.85 12.81
N ALA A 144 27.73 -11.90 11.89
CA ALA A 144 28.79 -11.89 10.88
C ALA A 144 30.09 -11.38 11.50
N SER A 145 30.89 -12.29 12.06
CA SER A 145 32.25 -11.99 12.50
C SER A 145 33.01 -11.29 11.36
N LEU A 146 33.44 -10.05 11.59
CA LEU A 146 34.22 -9.27 10.64
C LEU A 146 35.46 -10.11 10.26
N PRO A 147 35.77 -10.31 8.96
CA PRO A 147 37.03 -10.94 8.60
C PRO A 147 38.16 -10.10 9.18
N ALA A 148 39.01 -10.75 9.98
CA ALA A 148 40.18 -10.12 10.58
C ALA A 148 40.98 -9.45 9.47
N ARG A 149 41.17 -8.13 9.57
CA ARG A 149 42.09 -7.38 8.71
C ARG A 149 43.48 -7.98 8.89
N GLU A 150 43.93 -8.78 7.93
CA GLU A 150 45.34 -9.13 7.84
C GLU A 150 46.12 -7.85 7.54
N HIS A 151 46.92 -7.42 8.52
CA HIS A 151 47.91 -6.38 8.32
C HIS A 151 49.00 -6.94 7.39
N ALA A 152 48.92 -6.57 6.10
CA ALA A 152 50.04 -6.74 5.18
C ALA A 152 51.23 -5.92 5.72
N ARG A 153 52.24 -6.61 6.25
CA ARG A 153 53.56 -6.02 6.49
C ARG A 153 54.28 -5.96 5.14
N LEU A 154 54.65 -4.74 4.75
CA LEU A 154 55.62 -4.47 3.68
C LEU A 154 57.04 -4.70 4.19
#